data_AF-A0A961VT43-F1
#
_entry.id   AF-A0A961VT43-F1
#
_cell.length_a   1.000
_cell.length_b   1.000
_cell.length_c   1.000
_cell.angle_alpha   90.00
_cell.angle_beta   90.00
_cell.angle_gamma   90.00
#
_symmetry.space_group_name_H-M   'P 1'
#
loop_
_entity.id
_entity.type
_entity.pdbx_description
1 polymer ?
#
loop_
_entity_poly.entity_id
_entity_poly.type
_entity_poly.pdbx_seq_one_letter_code
_entity_poly.pdbx_strand_id
1 'polypeptide(L)'
;MNRLRGLLVTGAMVGLLLCSDGVHAHPPYFTEIRPITLANGDRGSIRVLAGDGIVISDPLQVIIVTSEGNAVAATPTSSALHISCRTEYVSSCRVSDPPNRRIYVPDEASFGPFAKLESDERGPYYPEYGVGRGRGFTEIPPRITELLLFEFTSLQPFVVFILTLPIWGIFDSLLARPRSNSRSDIRAWVGRLAAKLMAIALFIGIMDFIEFSTLSILLGMGAAAGVVLAFKVWSRRPTAA
;
A
#
# COMPACT_ATOMS: atom_id res chain seq x y z
N MET A 1 -8.11 37.84 25.34
CA MET A 1 -8.55 37.45 23.97
C MET A 1 -7.91 36.16 23.42
N ASN A 2 -6.70 35.75 23.82
CA ASN A 2 -6.08 34.53 23.26
C ASN A 2 -6.67 33.19 23.78
N ARG A 3 -7.29 33.16 24.97
CA ARG A 3 -7.91 31.92 25.52
C ARG A 3 -9.21 31.50 24.82
N LEU A 4 -9.99 32.46 24.28
CA LEU A 4 -11.22 32.13 23.54
C LEU A 4 -10.95 31.47 22.17
N ARG A 5 -9.81 31.77 21.53
CA ARG A 5 -9.45 31.16 20.24
C ARG A 5 -9.09 29.67 20.39
N GLY A 6 -8.47 29.28 21.50
CA GLY A 6 -8.15 27.88 21.78
C GLY A 6 -9.41 27.01 21.90
N LEU A 7 -10.38 27.45 22.72
CA LEU A 7 -11.64 26.74 22.95
C LEU A 7 -12.51 26.59 21.68
N LEU A 8 -12.52 27.60 20.81
CA LEU A 8 -13.24 27.55 19.54
C LEU A 8 -12.66 26.51 18.57
N VAL A 9 -11.32 26.37 18.52
CA VAL A 9 -10.68 25.39 17.64
C VAL A 9 -10.89 23.96 18.15
N THR A 10 -10.79 23.73 19.47
CA THR A 10 -11.02 22.39 20.04
C THR A 10 -12.49 21.98 19.93
N GLY A 11 -13.42 22.91 20.16
CA GLY A 11 -14.86 22.66 20.00
C GLY A 11 -15.26 22.39 18.54
N ALA A 12 -14.69 23.12 17.58
CA ALA A 12 -14.93 22.87 16.16
C ALA A 12 -14.42 21.49 15.71
N MET A 13 -13.28 21.04 16.25
CA MET A 13 -12.72 19.72 15.92
C MET A 13 -13.57 18.57 16.49
N VAL A 14 -14.10 18.71 17.71
CA VAL A 14 -15.04 17.73 18.29
C VAL A 14 -16.40 17.77 17.58
N GLY A 15 -16.88 18.95 17.17
CA GLY A 15 -18.10 19.08 16.37
C GLY A 15 -17.98 18.44 14.98
N LEU A 16 -16.82 18.57 14.33
CA LEU A 16 -16.51 17.88 13.06
C LEU A 16 -16.46 16.35 13.21
N LEU A 17 -16.03 15.84 14.37
CA LEU A 17 -16.05 14.40 14.66
C LEU A 17 -17.46 13.87 14.96
N LEU A 18 -18.37 14.70 15.45
CA LEU A 18 -19.74 14.33 15.79
C LEU A 18 -20.74 14.50 14.63
N CYS A 19 -20.38 15.27 13.61
CA CYS A 19 -21.15 15.44 12.37
C CYS A 19 -20.71 14.48 11.24
N SER A 20 -19.99 13.40 11.54
CA SER A 20 -19.80 12.34 10.56
C SER A 20 -21.15 11.64 10.35
N ASP A 21 -21.91 12.09 9.35
CA ASP A 21 -23.08 11.39 8.85
C ASP A 21 -22.75 9.89 8.71
N GLY A 22 -23.71 9.04 9.08
CA GLY A 22 -23.54 7.59 9.09
C GLY A 22 -22.86 7.15 7.80
N VAL A 23 -21.69 6.52 7.95
CA VAL A 23 -20.88 6.05 6.82
C VAL A 23 -21.76 5.12 6.00
N HIS A 24 -22.27 5.63 4.88
CA HIS A 24 -23.03 4.86 3.94
C HIS A 24 -22.10 3.79 3.39
N ALA A 25 -22.40 2.56 3.75
CA ALA A 25 -21.74 1.38 3.26
C ALA A 25 -21.89 1.38 1.72
N HIS A 26 -20.76 1.49 1.00
CA HIS A 26 -20.75 1.56 -0.46
C HIS A 26 -20.81 0.14 -1.03
N PRO A 27 -21.62 -0.11 -2.07
CA PRO A 27 -21.63 -1.41 -2.70
C PRO A 27 -20.23 -1.77 -3.21
N PRO A 28 -19.80 -3.04 -3.12
CA PRO A 28 -18.49 -3.46 -3.61
C PRO A 28 -18.24 -3.04 -5.05
N TYR A 29 -17.04 -2.54 -5.33
CA TYR A 29 -16.67 -1.97 -6.61
C TYR A 29 -15.28 -2.43 -7.04
N PHE A 30 -14.99 -2.35 -8.34
CA PHE A 30 -13.69 -2.74 -8.88
C PHE A 30 -12.73 -1.55 -8.89
N THR A 31 -11.59 -1.66 -8.22
CA THR A 31 -10.54 -0.64 -8.22
C THR A 31 -9.54 -0.81 -9.36
N GLU A 32 -9.41 -2.03 -9.87
CA GLU A 32 -8.54 -2.37 -11.00
C GLU A 32 -9.19 -3.49 -11.82
N ILE A 33 -9.17 -3.34 -13.14
CA ILE A 33 -9.68 -4.35 -14.08
C ILE A 33 -8.60 -4.53 -15.15
N ARG A 34 -8.14 -5.78 -15.35
CA ARG A 34 -7.22 -6.12 -16.44
C ARG A 34 -7.80 -7.24 -17.30
N PRO A 35 -7.87 -7.07 -18.64
CA PRO A 35 -8.23 -8.16 -19.53
C PRO A 35 -7.14 -9.24 -19.50
N ILE A 36 -7.55 -10.50 -19.55
CA ILE A 36 -6.65 -11.66 -19.62
C ILE A 36 -7.21 -12.73 -20.57
N THR A 37 -6.34 -13.61 -21.02
CA THR A 37 -6.66 -14.83 -21.78
C THR A 37 -6.49 -16.03 -20.86
N LEU A 38 -7.54 -16.85 -20.74
CA LEU A 38 -7.58 -18.07 -19.95
C LEU A 38 -6.88 -19.23 -20.69
N ALA A 39 -6.51 -20.33 -20.02
CA ALA A 39 -5.84 -21.47 -20.68
C ALA A 39 -6.63 -22.09 -21.83
N ASN A 40 -7.95 -22.01 -21.81
CA ASN A 40 -8.81 -22.49 -22.90
C ASN A 40 -8.85 -21.54 -24.12
N GLY A 41 -8.18 -20.38 -24.04
CA GLY A 41 -8.16 -19.35 -25.09
C GLY A 41 -9.28 -18.32 -24.97
N ASP A 42 -10.24 -18.51 -24.06
CA ASP A 42 -11.32 -17.57 -23.84
C ASP A 42 -10.82 -16.28 -23.19
N ARG A 43 -11.55 -15.20 -23.44
CA ARG A 43 -11.29 -13.91 -22.80
C ARG A 43 -11.88 -13.90 -21.40
N GLY A 44 -11.16 -13.30 -20.48
CA GLY A 44 -11.61 -13.02 -19.13
C GLY A 44 -11.03 -11.70 -18.63
N SER A 45 -11.19 -11.48 -17.35
CA SER A 45 -10.57 -10.37 -16.65
C SER A 45 -10.14 -10.78 -15.26
N ILE A 46 -9.02 -10.23 -14.81
CA ILE A 46 -8.61 -10.28 -13.41
C ILE A 46 -8.89 -8.90 -12.81
N ARG A 47 -9.62 -8.88 -11.69
CA ARG A 47 -10.16 -7.66 -11.10
C ARG A 47 -9.82 -7.57 -9.62
N VAL A 48 -9.50 -6.38 -9.13
CA VAL A 48 -9.42 -6.10 -7.68
C VAL A 48 -10.79 -5.62 -7.23
N LEU A 49 -11.45 -6.40 -6.40
CA LEU A 49 -12.71 -6.08 -5.75
C LEU A 49 -12.41 -5.40 -4.41
N ALA A 50 -12.87 -4.17 -4.23
CA ALA A 50 -12.88 -3.49 -2.93
C ALA A 50 -14.20 -3.75 -2.22
N GLY A 51 -14.11 -4.11 -0.93
CA GLY A 51 -15.25 -4.36 -0.08
C GLY A 51 -15.94 -3.12 0.43
N ASP A 52 -17.00 -3.38 1.18
CA ASP A 52 -17.80 -2.37 1.85
C ASP A 52 -17.23 -2.14 3.25
N GLY A 53 -16.05 -1.53 3.33
CA GLY A 53 -15.41 -1.23 4.61
C GLY A 53 -15.99 0.06 5.19
N ILE A 54 -16.48 -0.03 6.42
CA ILE A 54 -17.04 1.12 7.14
C ILE A 54 -15.91 1.99 7.75
N VAL A 55 -14.70 1.44 7.98
CA VAL A 55 -13.59 2.15 8.65
C VAL A 55 -12.18 1.62 8.28
N ILE A 56 -11.28 2.52 7.85
CA ILE A 56 -9.79 2.43 7.75
C ILE A 56 -9.14 1.68 6.56
N SER A 57 -9.71 0.62 6.01
CA SER A 57 -9.31 0.08 4.69
C SER A 57 -10.27 -1.00 4.24
N ASP A 58 -10.90 -0.82 3.08
CA ASP A 58 -11.79 -1.83 2.53
C ASP A 58 -11.03 -3.13 2.30
N PRO A 59 -11.56 -4.29 2.72
CA PRO A 59 -10.94 -5.56 2.37
C PRO A 59 -10.90 -5.66 0.85
N LEU A 60 -9.73 -5.99 0.33
CA LEU A 60 -9.51 -6.21 -1.10
C LEU A 60 -9.48 -7.70 -1.37
N GLN A 61 -10.01 -8.08 -2.53
CA GLN A 61 -9.95 -9.43 -3.05
C GLN A 61 -9.70 -9.38 -4.56
N VAL A 62 -8.68 -10.09 -5.03
CA VAL A 62 -8.51 -10.30 -6.47
C VAL A 62 -9.35 -11.48 -6.92
N ILE A 63 -10.17 -11.28 -7.95
CA ILE A 63 -11.01 -12.30 -8.58
C ILE A 63 -10.70 -12.45 -10.07
N ILE A 64 -10.95 -13.63 -10.61
CA ILE A 64 -10.90 -13.90 -12.05
C ILE A 64 -12.33 -14.13 -12.54
N VAL A 65 -12.70 -13.43 -13.61
CA VAL A 65 -14.05 -13.39 -14.18
C VAL A 65 -13.99 -13.77 -15.65
N THR A 66 -14.84 -14.69 -16.10
CA THR A 66 -14.97 -15.07 -17.51
C THR A 66 -15.72 -14.02 -18.33
N SER A 67 -15.69 -14.12 -19.66
CA SER A 67 -16.46 -13.24 -20.56
C SER A 67 -17.98 -13.27 -20.31
N GLU A 68 -18.50 -14.35 -19.73
CA GLU A 68 -19.93 -14.50 -19.40
C GLU A 68 -20.29 -13.90 -18.04
N GLY A 69 -19.33 -13.24 -17.37
CA GLY A 69 -19.51 -12.63 -16.05
C GLY A 69 -19.44 -13.62 -14.89
N ASN A 70 -18.90 -14.82 -15.07
CA ASN A 70 -18.75 -15.78 -13.97
C ASN A 70 -17.42 -15.58 -13.25
N ALA A 71 -17.45 -15.37 -11.94
CA ALA A 71 -16.26 -15.43 -11.11
C ALA A 71 -15.84 -16.89 -10.89
N VAL A 72 -14.59 -17.22 -11.22
CA VAL A 72 -14.06 -18.60 -11.27
C VAL A 72 -12.86 -18.83 -10.35
N ALA A 73 -12.17 -17.77 -9.93
CA ALA A 73 -11.15 -17.80 -8.89
C ALA A 73 -11.20 -16.54 -8.02
N ALA A 74 -10.71 -16.63 -6.79
CA ALA A 74 -10.58 -15.53 -5.85
C ALA A 74 -9.42 -15.75 -4.88
N THR A 75 -8.67 -14.71 -4.57
CA THR A 75 -7.65 -14.73 -3.50
C THR A 75 -8.30 -14.65 -2.11
N PRO A 76 -7.60 -14.97 -1.02
CA PRO A 76 -8.01 -14.54 0.32
C PRO A 76 -8.15 -13.02 0.38
N THR A 77 -8.95 -12.52 1.32
CA THR A 77 -9.06 -11.07 1.54
C THR A 77 -7.79 -10.50 2.18
N SER A 78 -7.39 -9.30 1.76
CA SER A 78 -6.27 -8.57 2.36
C SER A 78 -6.55 -7.07 2.37
N SER A 79 -5.85 -6.31 3.21
CA SER A 79 -5.94 -4.84 3.22
C SER A 79 -5.21 -4.18 2.04
N ALA A 80 -4.39 -4.94 1.30
CA ALA A 80 -3.74 -4.48 0.08
C ALA A 80 -3.43 -5.65 -0.86
N LEU A 81 -3.80 -5.51 -2.13
CA LEU A 81 -3.48 -6.47 -3.19
C LEU A 81 -3.05 -5.72 -4.45
N HIS A 82 -2.07 -6.26 -5.18
CA HIS A 82 -1.60 -5.69 -6.45
C HIS A 82 -1.51 -6.78 -7.52
N ILE A 83 -2.09 -6.53 -8.69
CA ILE A 83 -2.02 -7.44 -9.85
C ILE A 83 -0.82 -7.08 -10.73
N SER A 84 0.02 -8.06 -11.05
CA SER A 84 1.10 -7.91 -12.04
C SER A 84 1.04 -9.06 -13.04
N CYS A 85 0.85 -8.75 -14.31
CA CYS A 85 0.87 -9.73 -15.39
C CYS A 85 2.01 -9.39 -16.35
N ARG A 86 2.79 -10.40 -16.75
CA ARG A 86 3.88 -10.23 -17.73
C ARG A 86 3.34 -10.20 -19.16
N THR A 87 2.28 -10.96 -19.42
CA THR A 87 1.57 -11.04 -20.70
C THR A 87 0.08 -10.97 -20.44
N GLU A 88 -0.73 -11.07 -21.49
CA GLU A 88 -2.19 -11.13 -21.34
C GLU A 88 -2.68 -12.49 -20.83
N TYR A 89 -1.83 -13.53 -20.77
CA TYR A 89 -2.24 -14.84 -20.28
C TYR A 89 -2.35 -14.87 -18.75
N VAL A 90 -3.40 -15.51 -18.24
CA VAL A 90 -3.66 -15.61 -16.80
C VAL A 90 -2.52 -16.30 -16.03
N SER A 91 -1.87 -17.30 -16.63
CA SER A 91 -0.72 -18.00 -16.07
C SER A 91 0.51 -17.10 -15.84
N SER A 92 0.56 -15.93 -16.50
CA SER A 92 1.62 -14.95 -16.32
C SER A 92 1.34 -13.95 -15.19
N CYS A 93 0.12 -13.97 -14.64
CA CYS A 93 -0.30 -13.06 -13.60
C CYS A 93 0.14 -13.53 -12.21
N ARG A 94 0.45 -12.56 -11.36
CA ARG A 94 0.80 -12.72 -9.96
C ARG A 94 0.00 -11.68 -9.18
N VAL A 95 -0.51 -12.08 -8.03
CA VAL A 95 -1.16 -11.19 -7.08
C VAL A 95 -0.27 -11.08 -5.86
N SER A 96 0.21 -9.88 -5.61
CA SER A 96 1.01 -9.55 -4.44
C SER A 96 0.12 -9.16 -3.28
N ASP A 97 0.40 -9.70 -2.11
CA ASP A 97 -0.23 -9.36 -0.83
C ASP A 97 0.85 -8.87 0.15
N PRO A 98 1.23 -7.58 0.06
CA PRO A 98 2.30 -7.01 0.88
C PRO A 98 2.06 -7.14 2.38
N PRO A 99 0.85 -6.86 2.94
CA PRO A 99 0.59 -6.98 4.37
C PRO A 99 0.89 -8.37 4.93
N ASN A 100 0.53 -9.42 4.18
CA ASN A 100 0.75 -10.80 4.61
C ASN A 100 2.05 -11.42 4.09
N ARG A 101 2.84 -10.67 3.31
CA ARG A 101 4.07 -11.13 2.63
C ARG A 101 3.85 -12.39 1.77
N ARG A 102 2.75 -12.41 1.02
CA ARG A 102 2.37 -13.56 0.17
C ARG A 102 2.31 -13.18 -1.30
N ILE A 103 2.50 -14.18 -2.15
CA ILE A 103 2.22 -14.09 -3.58
C ILE A 103 1.23 -15.18 -3.92
N TYR A 104 0.16 -14.81 -4.61
CA TYR A 104 -0.79 -15.76 -5.17
C TYR A 104 -0.61 -15.84 -6.68
N VAL A 105 -0.59 -17.06 -7.21
CA VAL A 105 -0.56 -17.33 -8.65
C VAL A 105 -1.82 -18.09 -9.04
N PRO A 106 -2.47 -17.75 -10.16
CA PRO A 106 -3.65 -18.49 -10.61
C PRO A 106 -3.35 -19.97 -10.79
N ASP A 107 -4.21 -20.81 -10.22
CA ASP A 107 -4.20 -22.26 -10.43
C ASP A 107 -5.41 -22.65 -11.26
N GLU A 108 -5.21 -22.67 -12.57
CA GLU A 108 -6.28 -22.86 -13.56
C GLU A 108 -6.98 -24.22 -13.44
N ALA A 109 -6.30 -25.23 -12.89
CA ALA A 109 -6.89 -26.55 -12.67
C ALA A 109 -7.95 -26.54 -11.57
N SER A 110 -7.90 -25.58 -10.65
CA SER A 110 -8.89 -25.44 -9.56
C SER A 110 -9.94 -24.36 -9.82
N PHE A 111 -9.96 -23.77 -11.02
CA PHE A 111 -11.00 -22.83 -11.42
C PHE A 111 -12.36 -23.51 -11.44
N GLY A 112 -13.37 -22.79 -10.95
CA GLY A 112 -14.75 -23.25 -10.99
C GLY A 112 -15.70 -22.11 -10.64
N PRO A 113 -16.84 -21.99 -11.34
CA PRO A 113 -17.76 -20.90 -11.11
C PRO A 113 -18.25 -20.91 -9.66
N PHE A 114 -18.20 -19.76 -9.00
CA PHE A 114 -18.67 -19.61 -7.63
C PHE A 114 -19.59 -18.40 -7.43
N ALA A 115 -19.57 -17.44 -8.35
CA ALA A 115 -20.51 -16.31 -8.36
C ALA A 115 -20.73 -15.83 -9.80
N LYS A 116 -21.89 -15.25 -10.06
CA LYS A 116 -22.19 -14.56 -11.32
C LYS A 116 -22.32 -13.07 -11.05
N LEU A 117 -21.62 -12.25 -11.82
CA LEU A 117 -21.70 -10.79 -11.73
C LEU A 117 -22.99 -10.31 -12.41
N GLU A 118 -23.72 -9.45 -11.73
CA GLU A 118 -24.94 -8.83 -12.26
C GLU A 118 -24.61 -7.72 -13.27
N SER A 119 -23.47 -7.05 -13.10
CA SER A 119 -22.97 -6.04 -14.04
C SER A 119 -21.44 -5.98 -14.06
N ASP A 120 -20.88 -5.36 -15.10
CA ASP A 120 -19.44 -5.19 -15.23
C ASP A 120 -18.86 -4.18 -14.24
N GLU A 121 -19.68 -3.26 -13.72
CA GLU A 121 -19.25 -2.18 -12.83
C GLU A 121 -19.41 -2.52 -11.35
N ARG A 122 -20.37 -3.38 -11.00
CA ARG A 122 -20.62 -3.77 -9.61
C ARG A 122 -19.97 -5.10 -9.32
N GLY A 123 -19.24 -5.13 -8.22
CA GLY A 123 -18.75 -6.37 -7.67
C GLY A 123 -19.90 -7.30 -7.32
N PRO A 124 -19.65 -8.62 -7.23
CA PRO A 124 -20.60 -9.45 -6.50
C PRO A 124 -20.64 -8.92 -5.06
N TYR A 125 -21.80 -8.98 -4.39
CA TYR A 125 -21.80 -8.88 -2.93
C TYR A 125 -20.75 -9.87 -2.43
N TYR A 126 -19.83 -9.40 -1.58
CA TYR A 126 -18.81 -10.27 -1.00
C TYR A 126 -19.51 -11.53 -0.55
N PRO A 127 -19.17 -12.71 -1.07
CA PRO A 127 -19.86 -13.93 -0.70
C PRO A 127 -19.51 -14.17 0.76
N GLU A 128 -20.36 -13.64 1.64
CA GLU A 128 -20.08 -13.35 3.04
C GLU A 128 -19.89 -14.63 3.88
N TYR A 129 -19.95 -15.80 3.23
CA TYR A 129 -19.95 -17.11 3.86
C TYR A 129 -19.12 -18.21 3.16
N GLY A 130 -18.21 -17.91 2.21
CA GLY A 130 -17.47 -19.03 1.58
C GLY A 130 -16.13 -18.77 0.89
N VAL A 131 -15.85 -17.56 0.41
CA VAL A 131 -14.66 -17.31 -0.44
C VAL A 131 -13.46 -16.77 0.34
N GLY A 132 -13.61 -16.52 1.65
CA GLY A 132 -12.52 -16.01 2.50
C GLY A 132 -11.28 -16.91 2.58
N ARG A 133 -11.37 -18.18 2.15
CA ARG A 133 -10.22 -19.09 2.11
C ARG A 133 -9.39 -18.99 0.82
N GLY A 134 -9.85 -18.23 -0.18
CA GLY A 134 -9.26 -18.25 -1.52
C GLY A 134 -9.55 -19.56 -2.27
N ARG A 135 -9.65 -19.47 -3.59
CA ARG A 135 -9.88 -20.59 -4.52
C ARG A 135 -9.32 -20.24 -5.89
N GLY A 136 -8.78 -21.20 -6.64
CA GLY A 136 -8.23 -20.92 -7.97
C GLY A 136 -6.91 -20.13 -7.92
N PHE A 137 -6.30 -20.04 -6.75
CA PHE A 137 -5.00 -19.43 -6.56
C PHE A 137 -4.16 -20.33 -5.66
N THR A 138 -2.90 -20.50 -6.02
CA THR A 138 -1.88 -21.15 -5.20
C THR A 138 -0.98 -20.09 -4.57
N GLU A 139 -0.77 -20.20 -3.26
CA GLU A 139 0.20 -19.38 -2.55
C GLU A 139 1.62 -19.88 -2.84
N ILE A 140 2.52 -18.97 -3.22
CA ILE A 140 3.93 -19.26 -3.41
C ILE A 140 4.78 -18.31 -2.55
N PRO A 141 5.97 -18.75 -2.08
CA PRO A 141 6.86 -17.87 -1.33
C PRO A 141 7.31 -16.68 -2.20
N PRO A 142 7.35 -15.45 -1.62
CA PRO A 142 7.82 -14.28 -2.35
C PRO A 142 9.30 -14.39 -2.70
N ARG A 143 9.66 -13.83 -3.85
CA ARG A 143 11.07 -13.61 -4.23
C ARG A 143 11.65 -12.50 -3.38
N ILE A 144 12.98 -12.48 -3.21
CA ILE A 144 13.68 -11.43 -2.45
C ILE A 144 13.33 -10.03 -3.00
N THR A 145 13.24 -9.88 -4.32
CA THR A 145 12.84 -8.61 -4.95
C THR A 145 11.40 -8.21 -4.65
N GLU A 146 10.48 -9.19 -4.56
CA GLU A 146 9.08 -8.95 -4.19
C GLU A 146 8.99 -8.56 -2.71
N LEU A 147 9.79 -9.19 -1.84
CA LEU A 147 9.88 -8.86 -0.42
C LEU A 147 10.36 -7.41 -0.21
N LEU A 148 11.40 -6.97 -0.93
CA LEU A 148 11.87 -5.58 -0.87
C LEU A 148 10.80 -4.58 -1.33
N LEU A 149 10.03 -4.94 -2.36
CA LEU A 149 8.93 -4.11 -2.84
C LEU A 149 7.80 -3.99 -1.80
N PHE A 150 7.51 -5.06 -1.06
CA PHE A 150 6.51 -5.06 0.01
C PHE A 150 6.90 -4.11 1.14
N GLU A 151 8.16 -4.14 1.57
CA GLU A 151 8.67 -3.22 2.58
C GLU A 151 8.57 -1.76 2.09
N PHE A 152 8.94 -1.49 0.83
CA PHE A 152 8.86 -0.14 0.27
C PHE A 152 7.42 0.38 0.18
N THR A 153 6.49 -0.45 -0.30
CA THR A 153 5.07 -0.08 -0.41
C THR A 153 4.40 0.12 0.95
N SER A 154 4.79 -0.66 1.97
CA SER A 154 4.32 -0.47 3.34
C SER A 154 4.79 0.86 3.95
N LEU A 155 5.97 1.34 3.56
CA LEU A 155 6.53 2.61 4.05
C LEU A 155 5.97 3.85 3.33
N GLN A 156 5.44 3.71 2.12
CA GLN A 156 4.93 4.83 1.32
C GLN A 156 3.96 5.78 2.06
N PRO A 157 2.90 5.30 2.76
CA PRO A 157 1.99 6.21 3.47
C PRO A 157 2.70 6.99 4.59
N PHE A 158 3.67 6.36 5.26
CA PHE A 158 4.48 7.03 6.27
C PHE A 158 5.35 8.11 5.64
N VAL A 159 6.01 7.83 4.51
CA VAL A 159 6.84 8.80 3.78
C VAL A 159 6.00 10.01 3.36
N VAL A 160 4.81 9.81 2.80
CA VAL A 160 3.91 10.92 2.41
C VAL A 160 3.46 11.73 3.64
N PHE A 161 3.03 11.08 4.70
CA PHE A 161 2.60 11.76 5.93
C PHE A 161 3.74 12.58 6.55
N ILE A 162 4.90 11.96 6.63
CA ILE A 162 6.14 12.56 7.09
C ILE A 162 6.52 13.80 6.27
N LEU A 163 6.42 13.74 4.95
CA LEU A 163 6.80 14.85 4.07
C LEU A 163 5.75 15.98 4.04
N THR A 164 4.48 15.68 4.31
CA THR A 164 3.38 16.66 4.24
C THR A 164 3.20 17.49 5.51
N LEU A 165 3.42 16.91 6.70
CA LEU A 165 3.40 17.64 7.98
C LEU A 165 4.28 18.92 8.00
N PRO A 166 5.56 18.87 7.59
CA PRO A 166 6.41 20.05 7.59
C PRO A 166 5.95 21.14 6.60
N ILE A 167 5.41 20.74 5.45
CA ILE A 167 4.85 21.65 4.44
C ILE A 167 3.67 22.44 5.03
N TRP A 168 2.75 21.76 5.72
CA TRP A 168 1.65 22.41 6.43
C TRP A 168 2.15 23.34 7.55
N GLY A 169 3.21 22.94 8.25
CA GLY A 169 3.88 23.79 9.25
C GLY A 169 4.41 25.09 8.65
N ILE A 170 5.04 25.05 7.48
CA ILE A 170 5.50 26.25 6.76
C ILE A 170 4.30 27.10 6.35
N PHE A 171 3.27 26.49 5.78
CA PHE A 171 2.10 27.18 5.27
C PHE A 171 1.36 27.95 6.38
N ASP A 172 1.14 27.32 7.54
CA ASP A 172 0.58 27.97 8.73
C ASP A 172 1.45 29.16 9.19
N SER A 173 2.77 29.02 9.16
CA SER A 173 3.67 30.14 9.49
C SER A 173 3.60 31.29 8.48
N LEU A 174 3.46 31.01 7.18
CA LEU A 174 3.33 32.05 6.14
C LEU A 174 1.97 32.76 6.23
N LEU A 175 0.90 32.04 6.56
CA LEU A 175 -0.44 32.59 6.74
C LEU A 175 -0.60 33.36 8.04
N ALA A 176 0.09 32.96 9.11
CA ALA A 176 0.14 33.67 10.39
C ALA A 176 0.99 34.94 10.29
N ARG A 177 0.59 35.88 9.42
CA ARG A 177 1.25 37.18 9.28
C ARG A 177 1.40 37.88 10.63
N PRO A 178 2.48 38.64 10.84
CA PRO A 178 2.66 39.41 12.06
C PRO A 178 1.42 40.30 12.28
N ARG A 179 0.85 40.23 13.48
CA ARG A 179 -0.39 40.92 13.85
C ARG A 179 -0.21 42.45 13.91
N SER A 180 1.02 42.89 14.09
CA SER A 180 1.45 44.28 14.17
C SER A 180 2.77 44.44 13.43
N ASN A 181 3.03 45.63 12.89
CA ASN A 181 4.31 45.99 12.27
C ASN A 181 5.43 46.27 13.29
N SER A 182 5.21 45.93 14.57
CA SER A 182 6.24 46.02 15.61
C SER A 182 7.45 45.15 15.24
N ARG A 183 8.65 45.70 15.45
CA ARG A 183 9.90 44.95 15.27
C ARG A 183 9.95 43.66 16.10
N SER A 184 9.31 43.64 17.27
CA SER A 184 9.24 42.44 18.12
C SER A 184 8.41 41.32 17.49
N ASP A 185 7.27 41.67 16.89
CA ASP A 185 6.32 40.72 16.29
C ASP A 185 6.89 40.14 15.01
N ILE A 186 7.56 40.97 14.20
CA ILE A 186 8.28 40.53 13.01
C ILE A 186 9.42 39.57 13.39
N ARG A 187 10.23 39.90 14.41
CA ARG A 187 11.30 39.01 14.88
C ARG A 187 10.76 37.67 15.40
N ALA A 188 9.68 37.68 16.18
CA ALA A 188 9.04 36.46 16.66
C ALA A 188 8.46 35.62 15.51
N TRP A 189 7.89 36.26 14.49
CA TRP A 189 7.41 35.58 13.29
C TRP A 189 8.55 34.94 12.49
N VAL A 190 9.62 35.69 12.20
CA VAL A 190 10.82 35.18 11.51
C VAL A 190 11.46 34.03 12.31
N GLY A 191 11.56 34.16 13.64
CA GLY A 191 12.11 33.10 14.50
C GLY A 191 11.30 31.80 14.44
N ARG A 192 9.97 31.88 14.44
CA ARG A 192 9.11 30.70 14.27
C ARG A 192 9.26 30.05 12.89
N LEU A 193 9.37 30.86 11.84
CA LEU A 193 9.62 30.35 10.49
C LEU A 193 10.97 29.65 10.40
N ALA A 194 12.04 30.27 10.92
CA ALA A 194 13.38 29.69 10.94
C ALA A 194 13.45 28.39 11.75
N ALA A 195 12.81 28.33 12.93
CA ALA A 195 12.75 27.11 13.73
C ALA A 195 12.03 25.97 13.00
N LYS A 196 10.93 26.26 12.30
CA LYS A 196 10.23 25.26 11.47
C LYS A 196 11.12 24.78 10.33
N LEU A 197 11.75 25.68 9.57
CA LEU A 197 12.68 25.31 8.49
C LEU A 197 13.86 24.46 8.99
N MET A 198 14.41 24.78 10.17
CA MET A 198 15.46 23.97 10.79
C MET A 198 14.98 22.58 11.20
N ALA A 199 13.77 22.46 11.75
CA ALA A 199 13.17 21.16 12.07
C ALA A 199 12.97 20.31 10.80
N ILE A 200 12.60 20.94 9.68
CA ILE A 200 12.47 20.28 8.37
C ILE A 200 13.82 19.79 7.87
N ALA A 201 14.84 20.65 7.89
CA ALA A 201 16.19 20.28 7.47
C ALA A 201 16.76 19.14 8.32
N LEU A 202 16.57 19.19 9.64
CA LEU A 202 16.96 18.12 10.55
C LEU A 202 16.21 16.82 10.23
N PHE A 203 14.91 16.93 9.97
CA PHE A 203 14.07 15.80 9.63
C PHE A 203 14.52 15.13 8.31
N ILE A 204 14.76 15.92 7.26
CA ILE A 204 15.32 15.44 5.99
C ILE A 204 16.67 14.75 6.24
N GLY A 205 17.56 15.37 7.03
CA GLY A 205 18.84 14.76 7.38
C GLY A 205 18.72 13.44 8.14
N ILE A 206 17.72 13.28 9.01
CA ILE A 206 17.42 12.01 9.70
C ILE A 206 16.93 10.97 8.69
N MET A 207 16.04 11.34 7.76
CA MET A 207 15.57 10.43 6.72
C MET A 207 16.71 9.98 5.81
N ASP A 208 17.53 10.90 5.33
CA ASP A 208 18.72 10.58 4.51
C ASP A 208 19.68 9.66 5.27
N PHE A 209 19.87 9.89 6.58
CA PHE A 209 20.68 9.02 7.43
C PHE A 209 20.08 7.61 7.56
N ILE A 210 18.76 7.49 7.74
CA ILE A 210 18.07 6.21 7.79
C ILE A 210 18.20 5.48 6.45
N GLU A 211 17.99 6.15 5.32
CA GLU A 211 18.17 5.59 3.98
C GLU A 211 19.62 5.13 3.76
N PHE A 212 20.60 5.97 4.10
CA PHE A 212 22.01 5.60 3.98
C PHE A 212 22.39 4.41 4.86
N SER A 213 21.86 4.36 6.09
CA SER A 213 22.13 3.26 7.02
C SER A 213 21.51 1.94 6.55
N THR A 214 20.29 1.96 6.03
CA THR A 214 19.62 0.77 5.49
C THR A 214 20.33 0.26 4.24
N LEU A 215 20.75 1.13 3.33
CA LEU A 215 21.57 0.77 2.17
C LEU A 215 22.91 0.14 2.60
N SER A 216 23.57 0.72 3.60
CA SER A 216 24.85 0.22 4.13
C SER A 216 24.70 -1.17 4.76
N ILE A 217 23.62 -1.40 5.51
CA ILE A 217 23.31 -2.71 6.10
C ILE A 217 23.04 -3.75 4.99
N LEU A 218 22.25 -3.39 3.97
CA LEU A 218 21.96 -4.28 2.84
C LEU A 218 23.23 -4.65 2.06
N LEU A 219 24.12 -3.69 1.80
CA LEU A 219 25.42 -3.94 1.17
C LEU A 219 26.31 -4.83 2.03
N GLY A 220 26.34 -4.61 3.34
CA GLY A 220 27.07 -5.46 4.29
C GLY A 220 26.57 -6.90 4.30
N MET A 221 25.24 -7.10 4.33
CA MET A 221 24.64 -8.43 4.25
C MET A 221 24.93 -9.10 2.90
N GLY A 222 24.87 -8.36 1.80
CA GLY A 222 25.21 -8.86 0.46
C GLY A 222 26.67 -9.30 0.36
N ALA A 223 27.60 -8.50 0.90
CA ALA A 223 29.01 -8.84 0.95
C ALA A 223 29.25 -10.11 1.80
N ALA A 224 28.63 -10.21 2.98
CA ALA A 224 28.74 -11.38 3.85
C ALA A 224 28.21 -12.66 3.18
N ALA A 225 27.04 -12.59 2.54
CA ALA A 225 26.47 -13.70 1.78
C ALA A 225 27.39 -14.13 0.60
N GLY A 226 27.97 -13.16 -0.10
CA GLY A 226 28.94 -13.39 -1.16
C GLY A 226 30.18 -14.16 -0.67
N VAL A 227 30.73 -13.79 0.50
CA VAL A 227 31.86 -14.49 1.13
C VAL A 227 31.49 -15.94 1.48
N VAL A 228 30.32 -16.18 2.08
CA VAL A 228 29.85 -17.53 2.43
C VAL A 228 29.68 -18.40 1.18
N LEU A 229 29.11 -17.85 0.11
CA LEU A 229 28.95 -18.57 -1.16
C LEU A 229 30.30 -18.89 -1.80
N ALA A 230 31.23 -17.93 -1.83
CA ALA A 230 32.57 -18.13 -2.35
C ALA A 230 33.32 -19.24 -1.59
N PHE A 231 33.25 -19.23 -0.26
CA PHE A 231 33.83 -20.27 0.59
C PHE A 231 33.22 -21.64 0.31
N LYS A 232 31.88 -21.71 0.19
CA LYS A 232 31.16 -22.94 -0.13
C LYS A 232 31.55 -23.50 -1.50
N VAL A 233 31.69 -22.64 -2.52
CA VAL A 233 32.15 -23.05 -3.86
C VAL A 233 33.59 -23.53 -3.83
N TRP A 234 34.48 -22.82 -3.12
CA TRP A 234 35.88 -23.20 -2.99
C TRP A 234 36.05 -24.56 -2.29
N SER A 235 35.32 -24.78 -1.19
CA SER A 235 35.36 -26.04 -0.42
C SER A 235 34.88 -27.28 -1.20
N ARG A 236 34.17 -27.09 -2.32
CA ARG A 236 33.68 -28.19 -3.18
C ARG A 236 34.65 -28.57 -4.30
N ARG A 237 35.79 -27.88 -4.44
CA ARG A 237 36.79 -28.27 -5.45
C ARG A 237 37.44 -29.59 -5.01
N PRO A 238 37.37 -30.66 -5.82
CA PRO A 238 38.04 -31.90 -5.47
C PRO A 238 39.54 -31.64 -5.38
N THR A 239 40.15 -32.07 -4.27
CA THR A 239 41.61 -32.12 -4.14
C THR A 239 42.11 -33.10 -5.19
N ALA A 240 42.75 -32.58 -6.23
CA ALA A 240 43.44 -33.41 -7.21
C ALA A 240 44.53 -34.20 -6.45
N ALA A 241 44.36 -35.52 -6.42
CA ALA A 241 45.33 -36.47 -5.90
C ALA A 241 46.38 -36.80 -6.98
#